data_AF-A0A3L7T9D7-F1
#
_entry.id   AF-A0A3L7T9D7-F1
#
_cell.length_a   1.000
_cell.length_b   1.000
_cell.length_c   1.000
_cell.angle_alpha   90.00
_cell.angle_beta   90.00
_cell.angle_gamma   90.00
#
_symmetry.space_group_name_H-M   'P 1'
#
loop_
_entity.id
_entity.type
_entity.pdbx_description
1 polymer ?
#
loop_
_entity_poly.entity_id
_entity_poly.type
_entity_poly.pdbx_seq_one_letter_code
_entity_poly.pdbx_strand_id
1 'polypeptide(L)'
;MNVLAEMQSYGHERVAFHQDAKTGLKAIIAIHSTVLGNALGGTRRWAYATETDALFDVLRLSEGMTYKAAASGLAMGGAKSVIIMPHAGLQPTEAEARAMGRFVETFIGKYIAAEDVGVSPQYCDWMALESKHVMGGNTVSHGGDPSPYTALGCFNSMKACLAHTGRKVDFSTLTVAIQGCGATGFRLAKLLRQAGAAVMVTDVHVPTMKRAVEELGCVAIGNDKNLFEEKVDILAPCALGGVLDARTIPTLKCGIICGTANNQLRHPNEDGDALAKRGILYSPDFVANAGGLIRLAGLYLGMTEGEIDEKIVEIERTTAAVLKQSNGGSTGAAAVAFAKAKIAAGVSTAKNQMVGVG
;
A
#
# COMPACT_ATOMS: atom_id res chain seq x y z
N MET A 1 16.77 -20.70 -0.03
CA MET A 1 15.36 -20.54 0.39
C MET A 1 14.57 -21.73 -0.09
N ASN A 2 13.68 -22.30 0.74
CA ASN A 2 12.84 -23.43 0.35
C ASN A 2 11.41 -22.92 0.07
N VAL A 3 11.04 -22.79 -1.21
CA VAL A 3 9.81 -22.10 -1.64
C VAL A 3 8.55 -22.68 -1.01
N LEU A 4 8.41 -24.00 -0.96
CA LEU A 4 7.22 -24.64 -0.38
C LEU A 4 7.12 -24.42 1.13
N ALA A 5 8.26 -24.41 1.83
CA ALA A 5 8.28 -24.11 3.26
C ALA A 5 7.89 -22.65 3.54
N GLU A 6 8.37 -21.70 2.72
CA GLU A 6 7.95 -20.30 2.82
C GLU A 6 6.45 -20.15 2.50
N MET A 7 5.96 -20.76 1.42
CA MET A 7 4.53 -20.74 1.09
C MET A 7 3.67 -21.29 2.23
N GLN A 8 4.10 -22.38 2.88
CA GLN A 8 3.40 -22.92 4.04
C GLN A 8 3.43 -21.97 5.24
N SER A 9 4.59 -21.35 5.50
CA SER A 9 4.80 -20.41 6.61
C SER A 9 3.92 -19.17 6.49
N TYR A 10 3.87 -18.58 5.28
CA TYR A 10 3.08 -17.38 5.00
C TYR A 10 1.62 -17.68 4.62
N GLY A 11 1.29 -18.92 4.25
CA GLY A 11 -0.07 -19.32 3.88
C GLY A 11 -0.44 -19.04 2.42
N HIS A 12 0.53 -19.02 1.50
CA HIS A 12 0.28 -18.74 0.08
C HIS A 12 -0.42 -19.90 -0.64
N GLU A 13 -1.47 -19.57 -1.40
CA GLU A 13 -2.18 -20.53 -2.26
C GLU A 13 -1.37 -20.92 -3.51
N ARG A 14 -0.64 -19.98 -4.13
CA ARG A 14 0.07 -20.25 -5.39
C ARG A 14 1.24 -19.31 -5.60
N VAL A 15 2.36 -19.86 -6.05
CA VAL A 15 3.50 -19.12 -6.62
C VAL A 15 3.82 -19.71 -7.98
N ALA A 16 3.97 -18.87 -9.00
CA ALA A 16 4.32 -19.30 -10.35
C ALA A 16 5.48 -18.47 -10.90
N PHE A 17 6.41 -19.15 -11.55
CA PHE A 17 7.56 -18.54 -12.24
C PHE A 17 7.31 -18.59 -13.73
N HIS A 18 7.70 -17.53 -14.44
CA HIS A 18 7.60 -17.47 -15.88
C HIS A 18 8.86 -16.87 -16.49
N GLN A 19 9.28 -17.48 -17.59
CA GLN A 19 10.36 -16.99 -18.42
C GLN A 19 9.89 -17.03 -19.87
N ASP A 20 10.13 -15.93 -20.59
CA ASP A 20 9.91 -15.86 -22.03
C ASP A 20 11.22 -15.50 -22.72
N ALA A 21 11.84 -16.48 -23.39
CA ALA A 21 13.14 -16.30 -24.04
C ALA A 21 13.14 -15.26 -25.17
N LYS A 22 11.99 -15.04 -25.82
CA LYS A 22 11.85 -14.11 -26.94
C LYS A 22 11.93 -12.64 -26.49
N THR A 23 11.29 -12.31 -25.37
CA THR A 23 11.24 -10.95 -24.82
C THR A 23 12.24 -10.73 -23.70
N GLY A 24 12.81 -11.80 -23.15
CA GLY A 24 13.68 -11.76 -21.98
C GLY A 24 12.94 -11.62 -20.66
N LEU A 25 11.60 -11.67 -20.65
CA LEU A 25 10.78 -11.57 -19.44
C LEU A 25 11.17 -12.66 -18.44
N LYS A 26 11.39 -12.25 -17.19
CA LYS A 26 11.49 -13.11 -16.02
C LYS A 26 10.54 -12.57 -14.97
N ALA A 27 9.54 -13.35 -14.58
CA ALA A 27 8.49 -12.88 -13.70
C ALA A 27 8.07 -13.94 -12.67
N ILE A 28 7.59 -13.47 -11.52
CA ILE A 28 6.99 -14.29 -10.48
C ILE A 28 5.62 -13.70 -10.14
N ILE A 29 4.58 -14.54 -10.10
CA ILE A 29 3.25 -14.19 -9.58
C ILE A 29 3.02 -14.99 -8.31
N ALA A 30 2.65 -14.32 -7.21
CA ALA A 30 2.22 -14.95 -5.98
C ALA A 30 0.77 -14.54 -5.65
N ILE A 31 -0.07 -15.54 -5.43
CA ILE A 31 -1.39 -15.39 -4.82
C ILE A 31 -1.26 -15.84 -3.38
N HIS A 32 -1.48 -14.91 -2.45
CA HIS A 32 -1.50 -15.25 -1.04
C HIS A 32 -2.85 -15.84 -0.67
N SER A 33 -3.95 -15.15 -0.98
CA SER A 33 -5.29 -15.69 -0.74
C SER A 33 -6.32 -15.21 -1.75
N THR A 34 -7.24 -16.10 -2.13
CA THR A 34 -8.47 -15.82 -2.90
C THR A 34 -9.74 -16.07 -2.10
N VAL A 35 -9.64 -16.23 -0.78
CA VAL A 35 -10.77 -16.59 0.10
C VAL A 35 -11.94 -15.58 0.00
N LEU A 36 -11.64 -14.29 -0.13
CA LEU A 36 -12.65 -13.24 -0.23
C LEU A 36 -13.08 -12.93 -1.68
N GLY A 37 -12.43 -13.53 -2.68
CA GLY A 37 -12.65 -13.25 -4.09
C GLY A 37 -11.36 -13.27 -4.91
N ASN A 38 -11.43 -12.80 -6.15
CA ASN A 38 -10.27 -12.69 -7.03
C ASN A 38 -9.16 -11.88 -6.36
N ALA A 39 -7.90 -12.25 -6.57
CA ALA A 39 -6.78 -11.61 -5.92
C ALA A 39 -6.26 -10.44 -6.77
N LEU A 40 -6.28 -9.23 -6.22
CA LEU A 40 -5.77 -8.04 -6.89
C LEU A 40 -4.38 -7.68 -6.38
N GLY A 41 -3.49 -7.32 -7.31
CA GLY A 41 -2.12 -6.93 -6.98
C GLY A 41 -1.45 -6.15 -8.10
N GLY A 42 -0.65 -5.15 -7.74
CA GLY A 42 0.18 -4.45 -8.71
C GLY A 42 1.33 -5.31 -9.25
N THR A 43 1.75 -5.06 -10.48
CA THR A 43 2.94 -5.64 -11.12
C THR A 43 4.12 -4.72 -10.90
N ARG A 44 5.12 -5.18 -10.15
CA ARG A 44 6.36 -4.43 -9.91
C ARG A 44 7.43 -4.82 -10.90
N ARG A 45 8.10 -3.86 -11.54
CA ARG A 45 9.25 -4.10 -12.41
C ARG A 45 10.51 -3.50 -11.77
N TRP A 46 11.42 -4.36 -11.32
CA TRP A 46 12.54 -3.95 -10.49
C TRP A 46 13.81 -4.77 -10.73
N ALA A 47 14.97 -4.15 -10.54
CA ALA A 47 16.27 -4.81 -10.60
C ALA A 47 16.64 -5.36 -9.21
N TYR A 48 16.38 -6.64 -8.99
CA TYR A 48 16.75 -7.34 -7.76
C TYR A 48 18.19 -7.82 -7.83
N ALA A 49 18.89 -7.84 -6.68
CA ALA A 49 20.25 -8.38 -6.60
C ALA A 49 20.26 -9.90 -6.85
N THR A 50 19.24 -10.61 -6.34
CA THR A 50 19.07 -12.04 -6.54
C THR A 50 17.61 -12.41 -6.83
N GLU A 51 17.38 -13.58 -7.44
CA GLU A 51 16.03 -14.15 -7.60
C GLU A 51 15.35 -14.44 -6.24
N THR A 52 16.16 -14.76 -5.22
CA THR A 52 15.67 -14.96 -3.85
C THR A 52 15.07 -13.66 -3.28
N ASP A 53 15.68 -12.51 -3.54
CA ASP A 53 15.13 -11.21 -3.11
C ASP A 53 13.79 -10.92 -3.81
N ALA A 54 13.68 -11.24 -5.10
CA ALA A 54 12.44 -11.07 -5.86
C ALA A 54 11.31 -11.97 -5.33
N LEU A 55 11.62 -13.23 -5.01
CA LEU A 55 10.64 -14.14 -4.44
C LEU A 55 10.23 -13.72 -3.02
N PHE A 56 11.17 -13.26 -2.19
CA PHE A 56 10.83 -12.73 -0.87
C PHE A 56 9.92 -11.49 -0.96
N ASP A 57 10.20 -10.57 -1.89
CA ASP A 57 9.38 -9.36 -2.10
C ASP A 57 7.96 -9.71 -2.56
N VAL A 58 7.82 -10.60 -3.57
CA VAL A 58 6.49 -10.96 -4.09
C VAL A 58 5.63 -11.71 -3.05
N LEU A 59 6.23 -12.54 -2.20
CA LEU A 59 5.53 -13.24 -1.12
C LEU A 59 5.01 -12.24 -0.07
N ARG A 60 5.86 -11.34 0.41
CA ARG A 60 5.47 -10.33 1.39
C ARG A 60 4.42 -9.36 0.88
N LEU A 61 4.58 -8.90 -0.37
CA LEU A 61 3.65 -7.94 -0.95
C LEU A 61 2.27 -8.55 -1.21
N SER A 62 2.20 -9.81 -1.65
CA SER A 62 0.92 -10.50 -1.87
C SER A 62 0.15 -10.77 -0.57
N GLU A 63 0.85 -11.11 0.52
CA GLU A 63 0.27 -11.16 1.87
C GLU A 63 -0.28 -9.78 2.28
N GLY A 64 0.54 -8.73 2.12
CA GLY A 64 0.13 -7.35 2.40
C GLY A 64 -1.12 -6.94 1.64
N MET A 65 -1.25 -7.33 0.36
CA MET A 65 -2.46 -7.08 -0.43
C MET A 65 -3.69 -7.81 0.11
N THR A 66 -3.52 -9.01 0.66
CA THR A 66 -4.63 -9.78 1.27
C THR A 66 -5.15 -9.05 2.50
N TYR A 67 -4.26 -8.64 3.40
CA TYR A 67 -4.66 -7.91 4.60
C TYR A 67 -5.24 -6.53 4.28
N LYS A 68 -4.67 -5.85 3.28
CA LYS A 68 -5.19 -4.57 2.78
C LYS A 68 -6.62 -4.71 2.26
N ALA A 69 -6.88 -5.66 1.36
CA ALA A 69 -8.21 -5.89 0.81
C ALA A 69 -9.24 -6.26 1.90
N ALA A 70 -8.85 -7.16 2.81
CA ALA A 70 -9.70 -7.61 3.91
C ALA A 70 -10.02 -6.48 4.90
N ALA A 71 -9.03 -5.69 5.30
CA ALA A 71 -9.22 -4.57 6.22
C ALA A 71 -10.11 -3.47 5.60
N SER A 72 -10.01 -3.25 4.29
CA SER A 72 -10.88 -2.34 3.53
C SER A 72 -12.29 -2.89 3.24
N GLY A 73 -12.60 -4.11 3.69
CA GLY A 73 -13.90 -4.74 3.48
C GLY A 73 -14.25 -4.89 2.00
N LEU A 74 -13.25 -5.24 1.18
CA LEU A 74 -13.42 -5.51 -0.26
C LEU A 74 -13.61 -7.02 -0.47
N ALA A 75 -14.46 -7.40 -1.42
CA ALA A 75 -14.66 -8.79 -1.84
C ALA A 75 -13.54 -9.25 -2.78
N MET A 76 -12.29 -9.11 -2.33
CA MET A 76 -11.08 -9.38 -3.09
C MET A 76 -10.03 -10.05 -2.21
N GLY A 77 -9.30 -10.98 -2.82
CA GLY A 77 -8.08 -11.55 -2.27
C GLY A 77 -6.85 -10.66 -2.49
N GLY A 78 -5.68 -11.20 -2.18
CA GLY A 78 -4.41 -10.51 -2.36
C GLY A 78 -3.39 -11.30 -3.16
N ALA A 79 -2.82 -10.63 -4.14
CA ALA A 79 -1.76 -11.17 -5.00
C ALA A 79 -0.71 -10.10 -5.26
N LYS A 80 0.38 -10.51 -5.90
CA LYS A 80 1.40 -9.63 -6.41
C LYS A 80 2.13 -10.28 -7.57
N SER A 81 2.64 -9.48 -8.48
CA SER A 81 3.65 -9.92 -9.45
C SER A 81 4.88 -9.05 -9.42
N VAL A 82 6.03 -9.67 -9.70
CA VAL A 82 7.31 -9.00 -9.89
C VAL A 82 7.91 -9.42 -11.23
N ILE A 83 8.50 -8.46 -11.93
CA ILE A 83 9.33 -8.62 -13.12
C ILE A 83 10.76 -8.31 -12.71
N ILE A 84 11.67 -9.25 -12.94
CA ILE A 84 13.07 -9.16 -12.55
C ILE A 84 13.87 -8.55 -13.70
N MET A 85 14.27 -7.29 -13.53
CA MET A 85 15.09 -6.58 -14.51
C MET A 85 16.56 -7.01 -14.39
N PRO A 86 17.29 -7.15 -15.53
CA PRO A 86 18.73 -7.41 -15.51
C PRO A 86 19.55 -6.33 -14.80
N HIS A 87 19.19 -5.06 -14.96
CA HIS A 87 19.79 -3.93 -14.25
C HIS A 87 18.81 -2.74 -14.24
N ALA A 88 19.04 -1.78 -13.35
CA ALA A 88 18.22 -0.57 -13.25
C ALA A 88 18.31 0.28 -14.52
N GLY A 89 17.27 1.09 -14.77
CA GLY A 89 17.21 2.05 -15.87
C GLY A 89 16.79 1.50 -17.24
N LEU A 90 16.63 0.17 -17.38
CA LEU A 90 16.09 -0.42 -18.61
C LEU A 90 14.66 0.04 -18.84
N GLN A 91 14.40 0.54 -20.05
CA GLN A 91 13.06 0.97 -20.44
C GLN A 91 12.14 -0.25 -20.63
N PRO A 92 10.86 -0.14 -20.26
CA PRO A 92 9.90 -1.17 -20.59
C PRO A 92 9.68 -1.24 -22.11
N THR A 93 9.34 -2.43 -22.62
CA THR A 93 8.91 -2.60 -24.01
C THR A 93 7.51 -3.17 -24.08
N GLU A 94 6.77 -2.85 -25.14
CA GLU A 94 5.45 -3.43 -25.39
C GLU A 94 5.51 -4.96 -25.49
N ALA A 95 6.56 -5.51 -26.10
CA ALA A 95 6.72 -6.96 -26.24
C ALA A 95 6.83 -7.67 -24.87
N GLU A 96 7.62 -7.12 -23.95
CA GLU A 96 7.73 -7.59 -22.56
C GLU A 96 6.37 -7.49 -21.83
N ALA A 97 5.66 -6.37 -21.98
CA ALA A 97 4.34 -6.16 -21.39
C ALA A 97 3.31 -7.16 -21.90
N ARG A 98 3.27 -7.42 -23.22
CA ARG A 98 2.38 -8.42 -23.82
C ARG A 98 2.72 -9.84 -23.32
N ALA A 99 4.00 -10.16 -23.15
CA ALA A 99 4.41 -11.43 -22.53
C ALA A 99 3.93 -11.56 -21.08
N MET A 100 4.02 -10.48 -20.29
CA MET A 100 3.48 -10.45 -18.93
C MET A 100 1.95 -10.60 -18.93
N GLY A 101 1.25 -9.94 -19.86
CA GLY A 101 -0.20 -10.08 -20.03
C GLY A 101 -0.63 -11.53 -20.30
N ARG A 102 0.08 -12.23 -21.20
CA ARG A 102 -0.16 -13.67 -21.45
C ARG A 102 0.09 -14.52 -20.20
N PHE A 103 1.11 -14.18 -19.39
CA PHE A 103 1.35 -14.88 -18.13
C PHE A 103 0.21 -14.65 -17.12
N VAL A 104 -0.29 -13.41 -17.00
CA VAL A 104 -1.48 -13.09 -16.18
C VAL A 104 -2.69 -13.90 -16.62
N GLU A 105 -2.94 -14.03 -17.92
CA GLU A 105 -4.08 -14.78 -18.46
C GLU A 105 -4.08 -16.26 -18.02
N THR A 106 -2.92 -16.86 -17.75
CA THR A 106 -2.82 -18.24 -17.23
C THR A 106 -3.44 -18.44 -15.84
N PHE A 107 -3.81 -17.35 -15.16
CA PHE A 107 -4.52 -17.37 -13.88
C PHE A 107 -6.04 -17.31 -14.02
N ILE A 108 -6.56 -17.09 -15.24
CA ILE A 108 -7.99 -17.18 -15.59
C ILE A 108 -8.85 -16.41 -14.57
N GLY A 109 -8.49 -15.14 -14.34
CA GLY A 109 -9.20 -14.23 -13.45
C GLY A 109 -8.93 -14.38 -11.96
N LYS A 110 -8.21 -15.43 -11.50
CA LYS A 110 -7.81 -15.54 -10.09
C LYS A 110 -6.84 -14.43 -9.66
N TYR A 111 -6.02 -13.93 -10.60
CA TYR A 111 -5.14 -12.79 -10.40
C TYR A 111 -5.57 -11.64 -11.31
N ILE A 112 -5.78 -10.47 -10.71
CA ILE A 112 -6.01 -9.20 -11.41
C ILE A 112 -4.78 -8.32 -11.22
N ALA A 113 -4.02 -8.12 -12.29
CA ALA A 113 -2.83 -7.30 -12.30
C ALA A 113 -3.17 -5.81 -12.34
N ALA A 114 -2.33 -4.98 -11.73
CA ALA A 114 -2.42 -3.52 -11.81
C ALA A 114 -1.03 -2.88 -11.93
N GLU A 115 -0.99 -1.55 -11.95
CA GLU A 115 0.23 -0.76 -11.86
C GLU A 115 0.95 -0.91 -10.50
N ASP A 116 2.28 -0.73 -10.51
CA ASP A 116 3.14 -0.56 -9.33
C ASP A 116 4.48 0.04 -9.79
N VAL A 117 5.45 0.18 -8.87
CA VAL A 117 6.82 0.62 -9.15
C VAL A 117 7.39 -0.07 -10.39
N GLY A 118 7.76 0.74 -11.39
CA GLY A 118 8.35 0.29 -12.65
C GLY A 118 7.35 -0.11 -13.74
N VAL A 119 6.05 -0.07 -13.46
CA VAL A 119 4.96 -0.38 -14.41
C VAL A 119 4.02 0.81 -14.49
N SER A 120 3.96 1.45 -15.65
CA SER A 120 3.12 2.61 -15.91
C SER A 120 1.70 2.21 -16.36
N PRO A 121 0.73 3.15 -16.37
CA PRO A 121 -0.57 2.91 -17.00
C PRO A 121 -0.48 2.44 -18.46
N GLN A 122 0.48 2.98 -19.23
CA GLN A 122 0.70 2.52 -20.61
C GLN A 122 1.16 1.06 -20.67
N TYR A 123 1.99 0.62 -19.72
CA TYR A 123 2.41 -0.77 -19.63
C TYR A 123 1.22 -1.69 -19.32
N CYS A 124 0.31 -1.25 -18.43
CA CYS A 124 -0.93 -1.97 -18.15
C CYS A 124 -1.83 -2.05 -19.40
N ASP A 125 -1.93 -0.99 -20.21
CA ASP A 125 -2.65 -1.02 -21.49
C ASP A 125 -2.06 -2.08 -22.44
N TRP A 126 -0.73 -2.17 -22.55
CA TRP A 126 -0.08 -3.20 -23.36
C TRP A 126 -0.32 -4.62 -22.82
N MET A 127 -0.27 -4.82 -21.51
CA MET A 127 -0.63 -6.11 -20.89
C MET A 127 -2.08 -6.49 -21.20
N ALA A 128 -2.98 -5.52 -21.18
CA ALA A 128 -4.41 -5.74 -21.40
C ALA A 128 -4.77 -6.11 -22.85
N LEU A 129 -3.85 -5.92 -23.80
CA LEU A 129 -3.98 -6.47 -25.15
C LEU A 129 -3.96 -8.01 -25.19
N GLU A 130 -3.54 -8.66 -24.09
CA GLU A 130 -3.37 -10.11 -24.00
C GLU A 130 -4.17 -10.74 -22.84
N SER A 131 -4.71 -9.93 -21.92
CA SER A 131 -5.54 -10.42 -20.80
C SER A 131 -6.61 -9.41 -20.40
N LYS A 132 -7.80 -9.91 -20.06
CA LYS A 132 -8.89 -9.09 -19.50
C LYS A 132 -8.72 -8.81 -18.00
N HIS A 133 -7.68 -9.36 -17.39
CA HIS A 133 -7.44 -9.35 -15.95
C HIS A 133 -6.36 -8.35 -15.55
N VAL A 134 -6.40 -7.17 -16.18
CA VAL A 134 -5.45 -6.08 -15.98
C VAL A 134 -6.21 -4.77 -15.76
N MET A 135 -5.77 -3.99 -14.77
CA MET A 135 -6.36 -2.70 -14.41
C MET A 135 -5.30 -1.60 -14.29
N GLY A 136 -5.75 -0.35 -14.14
CA GLY A 136 -4.87 0.80 -14.00
C GLY A 136 -4.22 1.25 -15.30
N GLY A 137 -4.80 0.90 -16.46
CA GLY A 137 -4.34 1.44 -17.74
C GLY A 137 -4.91 2.83 -18.02
N ASN A 138 -4.38 3.51 -19.04
CA ASN A 138 -4.99 4.77 -19.53
C ASN A 138 -6.28 4.48 -20.31
N THR A 139 -6.33 3.33 -20.99
CA THR A 139 -7.44 2.92 -21.85
C THR A 139 -8.25 1.77 -21.24
N VAL A 140 -7.68 1.04 -20.28
CA VAL A 140 -8.35 -0.06 -19.59
C VAL A 140 -8.64 0.26 -18.12
N SER A 141 -9.84 -0.11 -17.67
CA SER A 141 -10.34 0.06 -16.30
C SER A 141 -10.52 1.51 -15.81
N HIS A 142 -10.24 2.56 -16.60
CA HIS A 142 -10.35 3.99 -16.21
C HIS A 142 -9.92 4.29 -14.76
N GLY A 143 -8.91 3.56 -14.26
CA GLY A 143 -8.55 3.56 -12.84
C GLY A 143 -8.08 4.93 -12.37
N GLY A 144 -7.52 5.71 -13.30
CA GLY A 144 -6.93 7.01 -13.04
C GLY A 144 -5.71 6.90 -12.14
N ASP A 145 -5.08 8.04 -11.85
CA ASP A 145 -4.04 8.11 -10.83
C ASP A 145 -4.63 7.73 -9.45
N PRO A 146 -4.15 6.66 -8.77
CA PRO A 146 -4.67 6.25 -7.46
C PRO A 146 -4.17 7.13 -6.31
N SER A 147 -3.24 8.06 -6.59
CA SER A 147 -2.57 8.88 -5.57
C SER A 147 -3.51 9.82 -4.79
N PRO A 148 -4.53 10.47 -5.38
CA PRO A 148 -5.51 11.28 -4.65
C PRO A 148 -6.26 10.49 -3.59
N TYR A 149 -6.75 9.30 -3.96
CA TYR A 149 -7.50 8.42 -3.08
C TYR A 149 -6.61 7.88 -1.95
N THR A 150 -5.36 7.53 -2.26
CA THR A 150 -4.37 7.11 -1.26
C THR A 150 -4.05 8.21 -0.26
N ALA A 151 -3.84 9.45 -0.74
CA ALA A 151 -3.61 10.60 0.12
C ALA A 151 -4.81 10.93 1.01
N LEU A 152 -6.02 10.87 0.45
CA LEU A 152 -7.27 11.08 1.19
C LEU A 152 -7.49 10.01 2.26
N GLY A 153 -7.23 8.74 1.94
CA GLY A 153 -7.25 7.65 2.91
C GLY A 153 -6.27 7.88 4.06
N CYS A 154 -5.04 8.30 3.76
CA CYS A 154 -4.05 8.58 4.79
C CYS A 154 -4.46 9.78 5.66
N PHE A 155 -5.03 10.83 5.07
CA PHE A 155 -5.58 11.97 5.80
C PHE A 155 -6.74 11.55 6.71
N ASN A 156 -7.64 10.67 6.24
CA ASN A 156 -8.71 10.07 7.04
C ASN A 156 -8.16 9.25 8.21
N SER A 157 -7.08 8.50 7.98
CA SER A 157 -6.38 7.76 9.04
C SER A 157 -5.76 8.70 10.09
N MET A 158 -5.20 9.85 9.68
CA MET A 158 -4.69 10.86 10.62
C MET A 158 -5.78 11.42 11.53
N LYS A 159 -7.00 11.67 11.01
CA LYS A 159 -8.15 12.09 11.82
C LYS A 159 -8.47 11.07 12.91
N ALA A 160 -8.51 9.79 12.55
CA ALA A 160 -8.73 8.70 13.51
C ALA A 160 -7.65 8.64 14.59
N CYS A 161 -6.37 8.82 14.22
CA CYS A 161 -5.27 8.87 15.19
C CYS A 161 -5.42 10.03 16.19
N LEU A 162 -5.78 11.23 15.72
CA LEU A 162 -6.01 12.38 16.59
C LEU A 162 -7.14 12.10 17.58
N ALA A 163 -8.28 11.61 17.10
CA ALA A 163 -9.40 11.24 17.94
C ALA A 163 -9.03 10.15 18.96
N HIS A 164 -8.27 9.13 18.55
CA HIS A 164 -7.83 8.04 19.42
C HIS A 164 -6.92 8.52 20.56
N THR A 165 -6.07 9.53 20.31
CA THR A 165 -5.22 10.15 21.34
C THR A 165 -5.97 11.15 22.23
N GLY A 166 -7.30 11.27 22.08
CA GLY A 166 -8.12 12.23 22.83
C GLY A 166 -7.97 13.68 22.37
N ARG A 167 -7.28 13.92 21.25
CA ARG A 167 -7.11 15.26 20.67
C ARG A 167 -8.35 15.62 19.84
N LYS A 168 -8.71 16.91 19.84
CA LYS A 168 -9.65 17.45 18.86
C LYS A 168 -9.06 17.25 17.45
N VAL A 169 -9.91 16.85 16.49
CA VAL A 169 -9.52 16.76 15.08
C VAL A 169 -9.43 18.17 14.51
N ASP A 170 -8.30 18.82 14.74
CA ASP A 170 -8.03 20.21 14.38
C ASP A 170 -6.58 20.38 13.91
N PHE A 171 -6.39 20.30 12.59
CA PHE A 171 -5.06 20.35 11.97
C PHE A 171 -4.41 21.73 12.05
N SER A 172 -5.18 22.80 12.29
CA SER A 172 -4.66 24.18 12.33
C SER A 172 -3.62 24.43 13.44
N THR A 173 -3.60 23.55 14.44
CA THR A 173 -2.68 23.60 15.59
C THR A 173 -1.52 22.63 15.47
N LEU A 174 -1.44 21.86 14.37
CA LEU A 174 -0.52 20.74 14.24
C LEU A 174 0.66 21.07 13.33
N THR A 175 1.82 20.50 13.66
CA THR A 175 2.95 20.39 12.74
C THR A 175 3.05 18.96 12.21
N VAL A 176 3.11 18.82 10.88
CA VAL A 176 3.24 17.53 10.19
C VAL A 176 4.51 17.50 9.36
N ALA A 177 5.36 16.50 9.56
CA ALA A 177 6.53 16.25 8.75
C ALA A 177 6.24 15.17 7.70
N ILE A 178 6.46 15.47 6.42
CA ILE A 178 6.27 14.53 5.31
C ILE A 178 7.62 14.19 4.68
N GLN A 179 7.97 12.90 4.71
CA GLN A 179 9.11 12.36 3.97
C GLN A 179 8.66 11.92 2.59
N GLY A 180 9.05 12.64 1.54
CA GLY A 180 8.70 12.36 0.15
C GLY A 180 7.55 13.24 -0.35
N CYS A 181 7.82 13.99 -1.42
CA CYS A 181 6.89 14.88 -2.13
C CYS A 181 6.48 14.33 -3.50
N GLY A 182 6.51 13.01 -3.65
CA GLY A 182 5.98 12.30 -4.82
C GLY A 182 4.46 12.45 -4.98
N ALA A 183 3.84 11.60 -5.79
CA ALA A 183 2.43 11.75 -6.16
C ALA A 183 1.48 11.76 -4.95
N THR A 184 1.63 10.81 -4.03
CA THR A 184 0.84 10.71 -2.79
C THR A 184 1.26 11.73 -1.74
N GLY A 185 2.57 11.90 -1.52
CA GLY A 185 3.10 12.82 -0.52
C GLY A 185 2.71 14.28 -0.78
N PHE A 186 2.80 14.74 -2.03
CA PHE A 186 2.37 16.09 -2.42
C PHE A 186 0.85 16.30 -2.21
N ARG A 187 0.03 15.30 -2.53
CA ARG A 187 -1.43 15.38 -2.33
C ARG A 187 -1.81 15.35 -0.86
N LEU A 188 -1.11 14.56 -0.05
CA LEU A 188 -1.27 14.57 1.40
C LEU A 188 -0.87 15.95 1.98
N ALA A 189 0.25 16.51 1.53
CA ALA A 189 0.65 17.87 1.90
C ALA A 189 -0.43 18.89 1.54
N LYS A 190 -1.02 18.80 0.35
CA LYS A 190 -2.11 19.67 -0.08
C LYS A 190 -3.33 19.59 0.85
N LEU A 191 -3.80 18.38 1.17
CA LEU A 191 -4.92 18.17 2.10
C LEU A 191 -4.62 18.74 3.48
N LEU A 192 -3.41 18.51 4.01
CA LEU A 192 -2.98 19.02 5.31
C LEU A 192 -2.88 20.55 5.34
N ARG A 193 -2.34 21.18 4.30
CA ARG A 193 -2.27 22.64 4.17
C ARG A 193 -3.66 23.27 4.04
N GLN A 194 -4.56 22.64 3.27
CA GLN A 194 -5.97 23.05 3.19
C GLN A 194 -6.69 22.92 4.54
N ALA A 195 -6.32 21.93 5.37
CA ALA A 195 -6.82 21.76 6.73
C ALA A 195 -6.12 22.69 7.77
N GLY A 196 -5.16 23.51 7.35
CA GLY A 196 -4.49 24.50 8.19
C GLY A 196 -3.20 24.05 8.88
N ALA A 197 -2.73 22.81 8.68
CA ALA A 197 -1.51 22.32 9.33
C ALA A 197 -0.25 23.07 8.87
N ALA A 198 0.70 23.25 9.78
CA ALA A 198 2.07 23.57 9.42
C ALA A 198 2.73 22.31 8.84
N VAL A 199 3.19 22.33 7.59
CA VAL A 199 3.74 21.15 6.93
C VAL A 199 5.21 21.35 6.61
N MET A 200 6.05 20.47 7.13
CA MET A 200 7.47 20.35 6.82
C MET A 200 7.65 19.23 5.81
N VAL A 201 8.50 19.42 4.81
CA VAL A 201 8.71 18.46 3.73
C VAL A 201 10.19 18.23 3.46
N THR A 202 10.53 17.01 3.06
CA THR A 202 11.83 16.69 2.44
C THR A 202 11.62 15.74 1.27
N ASP A 203 12.46 15.85 0.25
CA ASP A 203 12.51 14.90 -0.86
C ASP A 203 13.93 14.88 -1.43
N VAL A 204 14.42 13.70 -1.80
CA VAL A 204 15.69 13.55 -2.51
C VAL A 204 15.64 14.20 -3.90
N HIS A 205 14.44 14.27 -4.48
CA HIS A 205 14.21 14.97 -5.74
C HIS A 205 13.84 16.43 -5.47
N VAL A 206 14.83 17.32 -5.51
CA VAL A 206 14.66 18.76 -5.21
C VAL A 206 13.47 19.42 -5.94
N PRO A 207 13.17 19.15 -7.23
CA PRO A 207 12.02 19.73 -7.90
C PRO A 207 10.66 19.41 -7.26
N THR A 208 10.43 18.18 -6.77
CA THR A 208 9.15 17.84 -6.11
C THR A 208 9.00 18.54 -4.77
N MET A 209 10.10 18.68 -4.03
CA MET A 209 10.12 19.45 -2.79
C MET A 209 9.85 20.93 -3.04
N LYS A 210 10.52 21.55 -4.03
CA LYS A 210 10.29 22.95 -4.41
C LYS A 210 8.83 23.21 -4.78
N ARG A 211 8.24 22.31 -5.57
CA ARG A 211 6.81 22.38 -5.91
C ARG A 211 5.92 22.43 -4.67
N ALA A 212 6.20 21.60 -3.65
CA ALA A 212 5.43 21.61 -2.40
C ALA A 212 5.58 22.92 -1.61
N VAL A 213 6.76 23.55 -1.65
CA VAL A 213 6.99 24.87 -1.04
C VAL A 213 6.23 25.95 -1.80
N GLU A 214 6.44 26.03 -3.11
CA GLU A 214 5.93 27.11 -3.97
C GLU A 214 4.40 27.07 -4.10
N GLU A 215 3.81 25.89 -4.30
CA GLU A 215 2.37 25.77 -4.54
C GLU A 215 1.53 25.65 -3.26
N LEU A 216 2.10 25.08 -2.18
CA LEU A 216 1.35 24.74 -0.97
C LEU A 216 1.81 25.50 0.28
N GLY A 217 2.90 26.26 0.19
CA GLY A 217 3.49 26.96 1.33
C GLY A 217 4.05 26.02 2.40
N CYS A 218 4.56 24.84 2.01
CA CYS A 218 5.28 23.95 2.92
C CYS A 218 6.66 24.52 3.28
N VAL A 219 7.23 24.06 4.40
CA VAL A 219 8.61 24.38 4.79
C VAL A 219 9.54 23.25 4.37
N ALA A 220 10.49 23.52 3.49
CA ALA A 220 11.51 22.53 3.11
C ALA A 220 12.54 22.34 4.23
N ILE A 221 12.87 21.09 4.52
CA ILE A 221 14.01 20.70 5.34
C ILE A 221 15.15 20.32 4.41
N GLY A 222 16.28 21.03 4.53
CA GLY A 222 17.48 20.80 3.75
C GLY A 222 18.15 19.47 4.09
N ASN A 223 19.08 19.05 3.22
CA ASN A 223 19.79 17.76 3.35
C ASN A 223 20.74 17.69 4.57
N ASP A 224 21.00 18.82 5.22
CA ASP A 224 21.80 18.94 6.44
C ASP A 224 21.04 18.54 7.71
N LYS A 225 19.70 18.38 7.61
CA LYS A 225 18.84 18.03 8.74
C LYS A 225 18.11 16.73 8.48
N ASN A 226 17.92 15.96 9.55
CA ASN A 226 17.13 14.75 9.51
C ASN A 226 15.67 15.05 9.90
N LEU A 227 14.75 14.98 8.92
CA LEU A 227 13.32 15.19 9.14
C LEU A 227 12.76 14.31 10.28
N PHE A 228 13.29 13.09 10.47
CA PHE A 228 12.84 12.16 11.50
C PHE A 228 13.16 12.62 12.93
N GLU A 229 14.10 13.55 13.10
CA GLU A 229 14.54 14.08 14.40
C GLU A 229 13.86 15.41 14.77
N GLU A 230 13.07 15.96 13.86
CA GLU A 230 12.31 17.19 14.07
C GLU A 230 11.17 16.96 15.06
N LYS A 231 10.91 17.97 15.90
CA LYS A 231 9.80 17.93 16.85
C LYS A 231 8.51 18.31 16.14
N VAL A 232 7.67 17.32 15.87
CA VAL A 232 6.39 17.48 15.14
C VAL A 232 5.28 16.67 15.81
N ASP A 233 4.02 16.98 15.51
CA ASP A 233 2.90 16.18 16.02
C ASP A 233 2.79 14.85 15.30
N ILE A 234 2.86 14.90 13.97
CA ILE A 234 2.67 13.75 13.07
C ILE A 234 3.87 13.64 12.14
N LEU A 235 4.47 12.45 12.08
CA LEU A 235 5.43 12.07 11.05
C LEU A 235 4.74 11.21 9.99
N ALA A 236 4.91 11.56 8.72
CA ALA A 236 4.28 10.90 7.58
C ALA A 236 5.33 10.38 6.57
N PRO A 237 5.78 9.12 6.72
CA PRO A 237 6.59 8.45 5.71
C PRO A 237 5.81 8.23 4.41
N CYS A 238 6.22 8.88 3.33
CA CYS A 238 5.54 8.86 2.03
C CYS A 238 6.48 8.52 0.85
N ALA A 239 7.71 8.08 1.14
CA ALA A 239 8.71 7.74 0.12
C ALA A 239 9.02 6.23 0.07
N LEU A 240 9.76 5.71 1.05
CA LEU A 240 10.28 4.34 1.07
C LEU A 240 9.78 3.55 2.28
N GLY A 241 9.74 2.24 2.14
CA GLY A 241 9.52 1.31 3.26
C GLY A 241 10.79 1.09 4.09
N GLY A 242 10.62 0.50 5.27
CA GLY A 242 11.70 0.11 6.19
C GLY A 242 12.48 1.29 6.76
N VAL A 243 11.86 2.47 6.80
CA VAL A 243 12.45 3.70 7.35
C VAL A 243 12.30 3.79 8.86
N LEU A 244 11.36 3.02 9.43
CA LEU A 244 11.19 2.86 10.87
C LEU A 244 11.90 1.56 11.27
N ASP A 245 12.99 1.69 12.02
CA ASP A 245 13.81 0.57 12.49
C ASP A 245 14.44 0.89 13.86
N ALA A 246 15.21 -0.05 14.40
CA ALA A 246 15.91 0.09 15.68
C ALA A 246 16.85 1.31 15.79
N ARG A 247 17.22 1.96 14.68
CA ARG A 247 18.08 3.16 14.66
C ARG A 247 17.26 4.44 14.60
N THR A 248 16.17 4.46 13.82
CA THR A 248 15.33 5.66 13.65
C THR A 248 14.29 5.79 14.76
N ILE A 249 13.69 4.68 15.21
CA ILE A 249 12.66 4.71 16.25
C ILE A 249 13.14 5.41 17.52
N PRO A 250 14.37 5.22 18.04
CA PRO A 250 14.80 5.94 19.25
C PRO A 250 14.89 7.46 19.11
N THR A 251 15.10 7.99 17.89
CA THR A 251 15.35 9.42 17.66
C THR A 251 14.08 10.23 17.40
N LEU A 252 12.95 9.57 17.12
CA LEU A 252 11.69 10.24 16.77
C LEU A 252 11.18 11.12 17.91
N LYS A 253 10.74 12.33 17.55
CA LYS A 253 10.13 13.33 18.45
C LYS A 253 8.69 13.67 18.03
N CYS A 254 7.93 12.66 17.62
CA CYS A 254 6.52 12.78 17.25
C CYS A 254 5.62 11.91 18.15
N GLY A 255 4.34 12.26 18.23
CA GLY A 255 3.34 11.46 18.94
C GLY A 255 2.61 10.47 18.05
N ILE A 256 2.55 10.74 16.74
CA ILE A 256 1.81 9.94 15.76
C ILE A 256 2.70 9.70 14.53
N ILE A 257 2.66 8.47 14.00
CA ILE A 257 3.20 8.11 12.69
C ILE A 257 2.05 7.67 11.80
N CYS A 258 1.85 8.36 10.67
CA CYS A 258 0.83 8.01 9.69
C CYS A 258 1.25 8.51 8.31
N GLY A 259 1.61 7.59 7.42
CA GLY A 259 2.14 7.92 6.09
C GLY A 259 1.58 7.02 4.99
N THR A 260 1.90 7.37 3.74
CA THR A 260 1.41 6.63 2.55
C THR A 260 2.37 5.55 2.08
N ALA A 261 3.61 5.52 2.56
CA ALA A 261 4.59 4.49 2.17
C ALA A 261 4.12 3.09 2.59
N ASN A 262 4.43 2.09 1.78
CA ASN A 262 4.21 0.68 2.12
C ASN A 262 5.38 0.13 2.93
N ASN A 263 5.13 -0.85 3.80
CA ASN A 263 6.12 -1.53 4.64
C ASN A 263 6.95 -0.55 5.48
N GLN A 264 6.32 0.41 6.17
CA GLN A 264 7.04 1.49 6.88
C GLN A 264 7.98 0.96 7.97
N LEU A 265 7.53 -0.07 8.70
CA LEU A 265 8.32 -0.81 9.70
C LEU A 265 9.24 -1.81 8.99
N ARG A 266 10.53 -1.83 9.34
CA ARG A 266 11.50 -2.77 8.78
C ARG A 266 11.25 -4.19 9.27
N HIS A 267 11.02 -4.34 10.57
CA HIS A 267 10.67 -5.55 11.30
C HIS A 267 9.33 -5.33 12.01
N PRO A 268 8.18 -5.58 11.34
CA PRO A 268 6.86 -5.14 11.81
C PRO A 268 6.50 -5.47 13.26
N ASN A 269 6.91 -6.65 13.76
CA ASN A 269 6.64 -7.06 15.13
C ASN A 269 7.50 -6.26 16.13
N GLU A 270 8.83 -6.31 15.96
CA GLU A 270 9.79 -5.67 16.87
C GLU A 270 9.66 -4.14 16.86
N ASP A 271 9.57 -3.55 15.67
CA ASP A 271 9.46 -2.10 15.49
C ASP A 271 8.10 -1.59 15.97
N GLY A 272 7.03 -2.35 15.75
CA GLY A 272 5.69 -2.02 16.25
C GLY A 272 5.63 -2.01 17.77
N ASP A 273 6.25 -3.00 18.42
CA ASP A 273 6.37 -3.06 19.88
C ASP A 273 7.26 -1.94 20.43
N ALA A 274 8.36 -1.60 19.73
CA ALA A 274 9.23 -0.49 20.11
C ALA A 274 8.50 0.85 20.07
N LEU A 275 7.69 1.10 19.03
CA LEU A 275 6.85 2.30 18.94
C LEU A 275 5.81 2.37 20.07
N ALA A 276 5.11 1.25 20.33
CA ALA A 276 4.14 1.17 21.43
C ALA A 276 4.77 1.44 22.80
N LYS A 277 5.95 0.87 23.08
CA LYS A 277 6.72 1.13 24.32
C LYS A 277 7.13 2.58 24.49
N ARG A 278 7.37 3.30 23.39
CA ARG A 278 7.66 4.75 23.39
C ARG A 278 6.40 5.63 23.49
N GLY A 279 5.20 5.04 23.48
CA GLY A 279 3.95 5.78 23.44
C GLY A 279 3.72 6.52 22.11
N ILE A 280 4.38 6.09 21.03
CA ILE A 280 4.19 6.65 19.70
C ILE A 280 3.10 5.86 18.99
N LEU A 281 2.00 6.54 18.65
CA LEU A 281 0.89 5.91 17.95
C LEU A 281 1.22 5.70 16.48
N TYR A 282 1.37 4.45 16.08
CA TYR A 282 1.54 4.08 14.67
C TYR A 282 0.20 3.76 14.02
N SER A 283 -0.12 4.45 12.93
CA SER A 283 -1.22 4.06 12.03
C SER A 283 -0.72 2.99 11.06
N PRO A 284 -1.26 1.76 11.10
CA PRO A 284 -0.84 0.68 10.22
C PRO A 284 -0.93 1.09 8.75
N ASP A 285 0.19 0.96 8.04
CA ASP A 285 0.37 1.51 6.71
C ASP A 285 -0.63 0.97 5.69
N PHE A 286 -0.88 -0.34 5.67
CA PHE A 286 -1.81 -0.96 4.73
C PHE A 286 -3.26 -0.56 4.98
N VAL A 287 -3.61 -0.05 6.17
CA VAL A 287 -4.93 0.55 6.43
C VAL A 287 -4.93 2.00 5.96
N ALA A 288 -3.93 2.78 6.36
CA ALA A 288 -3.84 4.21 6.06
C ALA A 288 -3.75 4.49 4.55
N ASN A 289 -3.01 3.68 3.81
CA ASN A 289 -2.76 3.90 2.38
C ASN A 289 -3.69 3.07 1.46
N ALA A 290 -4.81 2.55 1.99
CA ALA A 290 -5.70 1.65 1.24
C ALA A 290 -6.50 2.32 0.11
N GLY A 291 -6.59 3.66 0.08
CA GLY A 291 -7.48 4.37 -0.84
C GLY A 291 -7.26 4.05 -2.32
N GLY A 292 -6.01 3.88 -2.76
CA GLY A 292 -5.70 3.46 -4.14
C GLY A 292 -6.19 2.05 -4.46
N LEU A 293 -6.11 1.12 -3.52
CA LEU A 293 -6.68 -0.22 -3.67
C LEU A 293 -8.21 -0.13 -3.74
N ILE A 294 -8.83 0.61 -2.82
CA ILE A 294 -10.30 0.78 -2.78
C ILE A 294 -10.80 1.31 -4.12
N ARG A 295 -10.11 2.30 -4.70
CA ARG A 295 -10.45 2.84 -6.01
C ARG A 295 -10.45 1.76 -7.09
N LEU A 296 -9.32 1.08 -7.29
CA LEU A 296 -9.17 0.11 -8.37
C LEU A 296 -10.09 -1.12 -8.15
N ALA A 297 -10.12 -1.65 -6.93
CA ALA A 297 -10.98 -2.79 -6.60
C ALA A 297 -12.47 -2.42 -6.69
N GLY A 298 -12.87 -1.22 -6.29
CA GLY A 298 -14.25 -0.76 -6.40
C GLY A 298 -14.71 -0.72 -7.85
N LEU A 299 -13.90 -0.15 -8.74
CA LEU A 299 -14.18 -0.14 -10.18
C LEU A 299 -14.28 -1.57 -10.75
N TYR A 300 -13.38 -2.48 -10.34
CA TYR A 300 -13.44 -3.88 -10.73
C TYR A 300 -14.74 -4.58 -10.30
N LEU A 301 -15.17 -4.28 -9.08
CA LEU A 301 -16.38 -4.85 -8.47
C LEU A 301 -17.67 -4.17 -8.96
N GLY A 302 -17.57 -3.19 -9.86
CA GLY A 302 -18.73 -2.47 -10.41
C GLY A 302 -19.35 -1.46 -9.45
N MET A 303 -18.59 -1.00 -8.43
CA MET A 303 -19.03 0.07 -7.54
C MET A 303 -19.13 1.41 -8.28
N THR A 304 -20.12 2.21 -7.90
CA THR A 304 -20.25 3.60 -8.33
C THR A 304 -19.17 4.49 -7.69
N GLU A 305 -18.93 5.65 -8.29
CA GLU A 305 -18.03 6.67 -7.73
C GLU A 305 -18.38 7.03 -6.27
N GLY A 306 -19.67 7.20 -5.97
CA GLY A 306 -20.14 7.51 -4.61
C GLY A 306 -19.83 6.41 -3.59
N GLU A 307 -20.03 5.14 -3.96
CA GLU A 307 -19.70 4.01 -3.09
C GLU A 307 -18.19 3.89 -2.83
N ILE A 308 -17.37 4.19 -3.84
CA ILE A 308 -15.91 4.22 -3.70
C ILE A 308 -15.49 5.35 -2.75
N ASP A 309 -16.05 6.55 -2.93
CA ASP A 309 -15.76 7.71 -2.09
C ASP A 309 -16.16 7.44 -0.63
N GLU A 310 -17.33 6.86 -0.40
CA GLU A 310 -17.78 6.43 0.93
C GLU A 310 -16.80 5.44 1.57
N LYS A 311 -16.35 4.41 0.83
CA LYS A 311 -15.36 3.46 1.33
C LYS A 311 -14.02 4.11 1.68
N ILE A 312 -13.60 5.14 0.96
CA ILE A 312 -12.37 5.88 1.28
C ILE A 312 -12.54 6.69 2.57
N VAL A 313 -13.73 7.25 2.81
CA VAL A 313 -14.08 7.87 4.09
C VAL A 313 -14.09 6.84 5.22
N GLU A 314 -14.56 5.61 4.97
CA GLU A 314 -14.56 4.51 5.95
C GLU A 314 -13.16 4.09 6.43
N ILE A 315 -12.08 4.51 5.76
CA ILE A 315 -10.71 4.31 6.27
C ILE A 315 -10.57 4.93 7.67
N GLU A 316 -11.20 6.08 7.94
CA GLU A 316 -11.18 6.70 9.28
C GLU A 316 -11.77 5.74 10.34
N ARG A 317 -12.94 5.17 10.06
CA ARG A 317 -13.61 4.22 10.97
C ARG A 317 -12.79 2.93 11.13
N THR A 318 -12.20 2.45 10.04
CA THR A 318 -11.38 1.23 10.03
C THR A 318 -10.13 1.42 10.86
N THR A 319 -9.42 2.54 10.68
CA THR A 319 -8.28 2.91 11.52
C THR A 319 -8.71 3.00 12.98
N ALA A 320 -9.79 3.70 13.31
CA ALA A 320 -10.26 3.80 14.69
C ALA A 320 -10.56 2.43 15.34
N ALA A 321 -11.15 1.50 14.59
CA ALA A 321 -11.41 0.14 15.06
C ALA A 321 -10.12 -0.64 15.33
N VAL A 322 -9.14 -0.55 14.43
CA VAL A 322 -7.82 -1.19 14.59
C VAL A 322 -7.06 -0.61 15.78
N LEU A 323 -7.05 0.71 15.94
CA LEU A 323 -6.40 1.38 17.07
C LEU A 323 -7.06 1.00 18.40
N LYS A 324 -8.39 0.89 18.44
CA LYS A 324 -9.10 0.41 19.62
C LYS A 324 -8.74 -1.05 19.96
N GLN A 325 -8.59 -1.90 18.93
CA GLN A 325 -8.24 -3.31 19.10
C GLN A 325 -6.81 -3.51 19.64
N SER A 326 -5.88 -2.58 19.39
CA SER A 326 -4.52 -2.71 19.90
C SER A 326 -4.45 -2.67 21.44
N ASN A 327 -5.43 -2.02 22.09
CA ASN A 327 -5.51 -1.90 23.54
C ASN A 327 -4.18 -1.45 24.19
N GLY A 328 -3.48 -0.51 23.55
CA GLY A 328 -2.18 0.02 23.98
C GLY A 328 -0.95 -0.82 23.56
N GLY A 329 -1.15 -1.94 22.87
CA GLY A 329 -0.08 -2.74 22.26
C GLY A 329 0.26 -2.33 20.82
N SER A 330 0.98 -3.20 20.09
CA SER A 330 1.33 -2.98 18.69
C SER A 330 0.08 -2.86 17.80
N THR A 331 -0.10 -1.69 17.20
CA THR A 331 -1.19 -1.42 16.25
C THR A 331 -1.03 -2.22 14.95
N GLY A 332 0.21 -2.54 14.55
CA GLY A 332 0.49 -3.40 13.39
C GLY A 332 -0.06 -4.82 13.61
N ALA A 333 0.21 -5.41 14.78
CA ALA A 333 -0.34 -6.72 15.14
C ALA A 333 -1.88 -6.69 15.22
N ALA A 334 -2.44 -5.62 15.79
CA ALA A 334 -3.89 -5.42 15.83
C ALA A 334 -4.53 -5.34 14.44
N ALA A 335 -3.88 -4.68 13.48
CA ALA A 335 -4.35 -4.57 12.11
C ALA A 335 -4.38 -5.92 11.39
N VAL A 336 -3.33 -6.73 11.56
CA VAL A 336 -3.28 -8.09 11.00
C VAL A 336 -4.36 -8.96 11.62
N ALA A 337 -4.56 -8.89 12.94
CA ALA A 337 -5.63 -9.62 13.61
C ALA A 337 -7.02 -9.19 13.12
N PHE A 338 -7.23 -7.89 12.93
CA PHE A 338 -8.46 -7.33 12.35
C PHE A 338 -8.71 -7.89 10.94
N ALA A 339 -7.70 -7.87 10.06
CA ALA A 339 -7.81 -8.40 8.71
C ALA A 339 -8.10 -9.92 8.70
N LYS A 340 -7.41 -10.70 9.54
CA LYS A 340 -7.66 -12.15 9.68
C LYS A 340 -9.09 -12.45 10.14
N ALA A 341 -9.62 -11.66 11.08
CA ALA A 341 -11.01 -11.79 11.51
C ALA A 341 -12.00 -11.51 10.37
N LYS A 342 -11.73 -10.51 9.52
CA LYS A 342 -12.54 -10.21 8.33
C LYS A 342 -12.52 -11.37 7.32
N ILE A 343 -11.35 -11.95 7.07
CA ILE A 343 -11.20 -13.11 6.19
C ILE A 343 -12.03 -14.30 6.73
N ALA A 344 -11.88 -14.62 8.02
CA ALA A 344 -12.62 -15.71 8.65
C ALA A 344 -14.15 -15.50 8.60
N ALA A 345 -14.61 -14.26 8.83
CA ALA A 345 -16.02 -13.92 8.70
C ALA A 345 -16.53 -14.12 7.26
N GLY A 346 -15.76 -13.72 6.24
CA GLY A 346 -16.12 -13.92 4.84
C GLY A 346 -16.31 -15.41 4.46
N VAL A 347 -15.47 -16.30 5.00
CA VAL A 347 -15.61 -17.76 4.84
C VAL A 347 -16.95 -18.25 5.39
N SER A 348 -17.37 -17.75 6.56
CA SER A 348 -18.62 -18.19 7.21
C SER A 348 -19.86 -17.80 6.39
N THR A 349 -19.86 -16.60 5.81
CA THR A 349 -20.96 -16.12 4.95
C THR A 349 -21.07 -16.95 3.68
N ALA A 350 -19.94 -17.26 3.03
CA ALA A 350 -19.91 -18.09 1.82
C ALA A 350 -20.44 -19.50 2.07
N LYS A 351 -20.09 -20.12 3.22
CA LYS A 351 -20.61 -21.44 3.60
C LYS A 351 -22.12 -21.42 3.85
N ASN A 352 -22.63 -20.40 4.55
CA ASN A 352 -24.07 -20.30 4.82
C ASN A 352 -24.90 -20.07 3.55
N GLN A 353 -24.37 -19.35 2.55
CA GLN A 353 -25.02 -19.19 1.25
C GLN A 353 -25.06 -20.49 0.43
N MET A 354 -24.07 -21.39 0.59
CA MET A 354 -24.10 -22.71 -0.09
C MET A 354 -25.05 -23.70 0.57
N VAL A 355 -25.25 -23.63 1.90
CA VAL A 355 -26.12 -24.56 2.64
C VAL A 355 -27.61 -24.17 2.51
N GLY A 356 -27.93 -22.92 2.21
CA GLY A 356 -29.30 -22.43 2.01
C GLY A 356 -29.92 -22.71 0.62
N VAL A 357 -29.20 -23.39 -0.28
CA VAL A 357 -29.65 -23.77 -1.63
C VAL A 357 -29.84 -25.29 -1.75
N GLY A 358 -29.92 -26.00 -0.62
CA GLY A 358 -30.12 -27.44 -0.53
C GLY A 358 -31.59 -27.85 -0.49
#